data_AF-A0A2Y9PZU7-F1
#
_entry.id   AF-A0A2Y9PZU7-F1
#
_cell.length_a   1.000
_cell.length_b   1.000
_cell.length_c   1.000
_cell.angle_alpha   90.00
_cell.angle_beta   90.00
_cell.angle_gamma   90.00
#
_symmetry.space_group_name_H-M   'P 1'
#
loop_
_entity.id
_entity.type
_entity.pdbx_description
1 polymer ?
#
loop_
_entity_poly.entity_id
_entity_poly.type
_entity_poly.pdbx_seq_one_letter_code
_entity_poly.pdbx_strand_id
1 'polypeptide(L)'
;MTTVHITYPEIDSPQDPGAQLLLLPLNSSGLKWVMEVSVISLSFLQYVQQRWLGKNDHFPSLGFIALLYALHACDQVSLFSLRTDRLSRWSHYWDEEYWFKSNMHSFKEEQQVILKLQCEGKVVIYN
;
A
#
# COMPACT_ATOMS: atom_id res chain seq x y z
N MET A 1 6.02 2.98 -17.61
CA MET A 1 7.05 3.71 -16.86
C MET A 1 6.57 3.86 -15.43
N THR A 2 7.32 3.35 -14.46
CA THR A 2 6.99 3.42 -13.03
C THR A 2 7.86 4.50 -12.38
N THR A 3 7.26 5.44 -11.66
CA THR A 3 8.01 6.54 -11.02
C THR A 3 8.40 6.23 -9.58
N VAL A 4 7.51 5.61 -8.81
CA VAL A 4 7.75 5.19 -7.43
C VAL A 4 7.33 3.74 -7.25
N HIS A 5 8.18 2.93 -6.63
CA HIS A 5 7.88 1.56 -6.25
C HIS A 5 8.05 1.40 -4.73
N ILE A 6 7.01 0.93 -4.04
CA ILE A 6 7.02 0.77 -2.58
C ILE A 6 7.17 -0.73 -2.27
N THR A 7 8.19 -1.08 -1.48
CA THR A 7 8.50 -2.48 -1.18
C THR A 7 9.05 -2.68 0.23
N TYR A 8 9.13 -3.94 0.66
CA TYR A 8 9.88 -4.35 1.85
C TYR A 8 11.34 -4.67 1.49
N PRO A 9 12.28 -4.58 2.45
CA PRO A 9 13.70 -4.86 2.21
C PRO A 9 14.03 -6.27 1.70
N GLU A 10 13.10 -7.23 1.85
CA GLU A 10 13.28 -8.64 1.46
C GLU A 10 12.68 -8.99 0.08
N ILE A 11 12.02 -8.04 -0.59
CA ILE A 11 11.34 -8.29 -1.88
C ILE A 11 12.08 -7.56 -3.01
N ASP A 12 12.26 -8.30 -4.11
CA ASP A 12 13.10 -8.03 -5.29
C ASP A 12 13.22 -6.56 -5.72
N SER A 13 14.42 -6.18 -6.16
CA SER A 13 14.71 -4.83 -6.65
C SER A 13 13.90 -4.50 -7.92
N PRO A 14 13.45 -3.26 -8.13
CA PRO A 14 12.79 -2.88 -9.37
C PRO A 14 13.72 -3.13 -10.57
N GLN A 15 13.19 -3.76 -11.63
CA GLN A 15 13.92 -3.97 -12.89
C GLN A 15 14.07 -2.67 -13.71
N ASP A 16 13.36 -1.61 -13.33
CA ASP A 16 13.39 -0.30 -14.00
C ASP A 16 14.38 0.65 -13.30
N PRO A 17 15.51 1.01 -13.94
CA PRO A 17 16.52 1.89 -13.35
C PRO A 17 16.04 3.33 -13.12
N GLY A 18 14.87 3.73 -13.64
CA GLY A 18 14.29 5.06 -13.44
C GLY A 18 13.34 5.19 -12.25
N ALA A 19 13.01 4.10 -11.54
CA ALA A 19 12.02 4.11 -10.47
C ALA A 19 12.64 4.46 -9.10
N GLN A 20 12.03 5.41 -8.38
CA GLN A 20 12.38 5.67 -6.97
C GLN A 20 11.85 4.54 -6.09
N LEU A 21 12.76 3.87 -5.37
CA LEU A 21 12.38 2.85 -4.39
C LEU A 21 12.03 3.53 -3.05
N LEU A 22 10.93 3.09 -2.44
CA LEU A 22 10.47 3.57 -1.15
C LEU A 22 10.31 2.38 -0.18
N LEU A 23 11.20 2.28 0.81
CA LEU A 23 11.25 1.15 1.74
C LEU A 23 10.35 1.35 2.95
N LEU A 24 9.73 0.25 3.38
CA LEU A 24 9.08 0.14 4.69
C LEU A 24 9.98 -0.55 5.72
N PRO A 25 10.52 0.19 6.70
CA PRO A 25 11.33 -0.41 7.75
C PRO A 25 10.43 -1.04 8.82
N LEU A 26 10.23 -2.36 8.74
CA LEU A 26 9.52 -3.13 9.77
C LEU A 26 10.44 -3.55 10.95
N ASN A 27 11.75 -3.51 10.77
CA ASN A 27 12.76 -3.84 11.79
C ASN A 27 14.09 -3.08 11.55
N SER A 28 15.04 -3.20 12.49
CA SER A 28 16.37 -2.55 12.41
C SER A 28 17.21 -3.05 11.23
N SER A 29 16.96 -4.25 10.72
CA SER A 29 17.62 -4.83 9.54
C SER A 29 17.30 -4.04 8.26
N GLY A 30 16.10 -3.46 8.16
CA GLY A 30 15.68 -2.67 6.99
C GLY A 30 16.41 -1.33 6.82
N LEU A 31 17.06 -0.82 7.87
CA LEU A 31 17.84 0.42 7.85
C LEU A 31 19.23 0.26 7.24
N LYS A 32 19.66 -0.98 6.91
CA LYS A 32 21.01 -1.27 6.44
C LYS A 32 21.23 -1.00 4.94
N TRP A 33 20.17 -0.75 4.17
CA TRP A 33 20.20 -0.65 2.69
C TRP A 33 20.06 0.78 2.11
N VAL A 34 20.34 1.82 2.90
CA VAL A 34 20.00 3.22 2.55
C VAL A 34 21.10 3.90 1.70
N MET A 35 21.54 3.28 0.60
CA MET A 35 22.54 3.93 -0.28
C MET A 35 21.95 4.58 -1.54
N GLU A 36 20.76 4.16 -2.02
CA GLU A 36 20.08 4.77 -3.19
C GLU A 36 18.54 4.79 -3.09
N VAL A 37 18.00 4.67 -1.87
CA VAL A 37 16.59 4.35 -1.65
C VAL A 37 15.96 5.34 -0.67
N SER A 38 14.73 5.79 -0.95
CA SER A 38 13.95 6.59 -0.01
C SER A 38 13.24 5.68 0.99
N VAL A 39 12.98 6.17 2.21
CA VAL A 39 12.39 5.35 3.28
C VAL A 39 11.11 6.02 3.75
N ILE A 40 10.00 5.27 3.85
CA ILE A 40 8.79 5.78 4.52
C ILE A 40 9.10 5.94 6.00
N SER A 41 8.86 7.14 6.52
CA SER A 41 9.09 7.41 7.93
C SER A 41 8.18 6.54 8.81
N LEU A 42 8.75 6.04 9.92
CA LEU A 42 7.98 5.25 10.89
C LEU A 42 6.82 6.06 11.49
N SER A 43 6.99 7.37 11.62
CA SER A 43 5.94 8.30 12.06
C SER A 43 4.76 8.33 11.08
N PHE A 44 5.01 8.26 9.78
CA PHE A 44 3.93 8.16 8.79
C PHE A 44 3.18 6.84 8.90
N LEU A 45 3.89 5.73 9.10
CA LEU A 45 3.26 4.42 9.31
C LEU A 45 2.38 4.40 10.57
N GLN A 46 2.87 5.00 11.67
CA GLN A 46 2.09 5.15 12.90
C GLN A 46 0.85 6.04 12.68
N TYR A 47 1.00 7.13 11.92
CA TYR A 47 -0.13 7.99 11.54
C TYR A 47 -1.18 7.21 10.74
N VAL A 48 -0.75 6.43 9.74
CA VAL A 48 -1.66 5.59 8.93
C VAL A 48 -2.45 4.64 9.83
N GLN A 49 -1.75 3.86 10.68
CA GLN A 49 -2.38 2.93 11.61
C GLN A 49 -3.40 3.66 12.49
N GLN A 50 -2.94 4.65 13.26
CA GLN A 50 -3.74 5.25 14.32
C GLN A 50 -4.91 6.09 13.79
N ARG A 51 -4.71 6.79 12.67
CA ARG A 51 -5.69 7.77 12.17
C ARG A 51 -6.74 7.15 11.25
N TRP A 52 -6.37 6.11 10.50
CA TRP A 52 -7.21 5.55 9.44
C TRP A 52 -7.74 4.15 9.75
N LEU A 53 -6.96 3.30 10.43
CA LEU A 53 -7.38 1.93 10.79
C LEU A 53 -7.67 1.76 12.29
N GLY A 54 -7.27 2.72 13.12
CA GLY A 54 -7.49 2.69 14.57
C GLY A 54 -6.46 1.84 15.32
N LYS A 55 -6.81 1.39 16.53
CA LYS A 55 -5.98 0.51 17.38
C LYS A 55 -6.29 -0.97 17.17
N ASN A 56 -6.66 -1.37 15.96
CA ASN A 56 -6.85 -2.78 15.65
C ASN A 56 -5.50 -3.49 15.58
N ASP A 57 -5.51 -4.81 15.80
CA ASP A 57 -4.31 -5.66 15.73
C ASP A 57 -3.79 -5.87 14.29
N HIS A 58 -4.52 -5.37 13.29
CA HIS A 58 -4.17 -5.44 11.89
C HIS A 58 -3.32 -4.24 11.48
N PHE A 59 -2.17 -4.50 10.85
CA PHE A 59 -1.33 -3.47 10.22
C PHE A 59 -1.92 -3.08 8.86
N PRO A 60 -1.62 -1.89 8.31
CA PRO A 60 -1.99 -1.56 6.95
C PRO A 60 -1.21 -2.41 5.94
N SER A 61 -1.89 -2.80 4.86
CA SER A 61 -1.27 -3.39 3.69
C SER A 61 -0.35 -2.39 2.98
N LEU A 62 0.61 -2.91 2.20
CA LEU A 62 1.47 -2.08 1.35
C LEU A 62 0.66 -1.18 0.41
N GLY A 63 -0.41 -1.72 -0.18
CA GLY A 63 -1.27 -0.98 -1.10
C GLY A 63 -1.98 0.18 -0.40
N PHE A 64 -2.42 -0.02 0.85
CA PHE A 64 -3.06 1.02 1.62
C PHE A 64 -2.09 2.13 2.05
N ILE A 65 -0.87 1.76 2.45
CA ILE A 65 0.21 2.73 2.73
C ILE A 65 0.53 3.54 1.47
N ALA A 66 0.65 2.87 0.32
CA ALA A 66 0.92 3.51 -0.97
C ALA A 66 -0.16 4.53 -1.34
N LEU A 67 -1.43 4.16 -1.14
CA LEU A 67 -2.56 5.05 -1.38
C LEU A 67 -2.50 6.31 -0.49
N LEU A 68 -2.30 6.13 0.81
CA LEU A 68 -2.24 7.28 1.72
C LEU A 68 -0.98 8.12 1.48
N TYR A 69 0.14 7.52 1.11
CA TYR A 69 1.32 8.26 0.68
C TYR A 69 1.02 9.13 -0.55
N ALA A 70 0.41 8.54 -1.58
CA ALA A 70 0.01 9.28 -2.78
C ALA A 70 -0.95 10.43 -2.46
N LEU A 71 -1.90 10.23 -1.55
CA LEU A 71 -2.82 11.29 -1.10
C LEU A 71 -2.13 12.45 -0.35
N HIS A 72 -0.95 12.22 0.22
CA HIS A 72 -0.15 13.29 0.85
C HIS A 72 0.85 13.94 -0.13
N ALA A 73 1.22 13.25 -1.21
CA ALA A 73 2.24 13.69 -2.14
C ALA A 73 1.68 14.27 -3.46
N CYS A 74 0.45 13.92 -3.82
CA CYS A 74 -0.16 14.25 -5.12
C CYS A 74 -1.44 15.07 -4.94
N ASP A 75 -1.74 15.93 -5.92
CA ASP A 75 -2.98 16.71 -5.95
C ASP A 75 -4.22 15.86 -6.32
N GLN A 76 -4.01 14.80 -7.09
CA GLN A 76 -5.05 13.88 -7.55
C GLN A 76 -4.54 12.45 -7.51
N VAL A 77 -5.41 11.52 -7.08
CA VAL A 77 -5.08 10.10 -6.97
C VAL A 77 -6.14 9.26 -7.70
N SER A 78 -5.68 8.51 -8.69
CA SER A 78 -6.46 7.49 -9.38
C SER A 78 -6.00 6.12 -8.95
N LEU A 79 -6.95 5.27 -8.60
CA LEU A 79 -6.70 3.95 -8.06
C LEU A 79 -7.19 2.89 -9.03
N PHE A 80 -6.31 1.94 -9.33
CA PHE A 80 -6.57 0.83 -10.23
C PHE A 80 -6.44 -0.47 -9.44
N SER A 81 -7.16 -1.53 -9.84
CA SER A 81 -7.00 -2.90 -9.34
C SER A 81 -7.39 -3.18 -7.88
N LEU A 82 -8.38 -2.48 -7.33
CA LEU A 82 -8.89 -2.69 -5.97
C LEU A 82 -10.11 -3.64 -5.86
N ARG A 83 -10.45 -4.34 -6.94
CA ARG A 83 -11.68 -5.11 -6.98
C ARG A 83 -11.52 -6.49 -6.36
N THR A 84 -12.48 -6.86 -5.52
CA THR A 84 -12.71 -8.26 -5.14
C THR A 84 -13.63 -8.92 -6.16
N ASP A 85 -13.49 -10.22 -6.36
CA ASP A 85 -14.48 -10.95 -7.16
C ASP A 85 -15.88 -10.93 -6.49
N ARG A 86 -16.88 -11.52 -7.15
CA ARG A 86 -18.25 -11.59 -6.63
C ARG A 86 -18.37 -12.35 -5.30
N LEU A 87 -17.34 -13.11 -4.93
CA LEU A 87 -17.26 -13.88 -3.70
C LEU A 87 -16.43 -13.16 -2.63
N SER A 88 -16.09 -11.88 -2.83
CA SER A 88 -15.21 -11.09 -1.96
C SER A 88 -13.81 -11.70 -1.78
N ARG A 89 -13.34 -12.45 -2.79
CA ARG A 89 -11.97 -12.98 -2.82
C ARG A 89 -11.02 -11.93 -3.38
N TRP A 90 -9.84 -11.90 -2.79
CA TRP A 90 -8.71 -11.09 -3.20
C TRP A 90 -7.72 -11.97 -3.93
N SER A 91 -7.32 -11.55 -5.12
CA SER A 91 -6.34 -12.23 -5.95
C SER A 91 -5.43 -11.22 -6.62
N HIS A 92 -4.21 -11.65 -6.93
CA HIS A 92 -3.32 -10.87 -7.79
C HIS A 92 -3.83 -10.92 -9.23
N TYR A 93 -3.61 -9.86 -10.01
CA TYR A 93 -4.06 -9.85 -11.42
C TYR A 93 -3.21 -10.77 -12.32
N TRP A 94 -2.01 -11.15 -11.86
CA TRP A 94 -1.01 -11.91 -12.61
C TRP A 94 -0.90 -13.37 -12.18
N ASP A 95 -1.64 -13.78 -11.14
CA ASP A 95 -1.57 -15.13 -10.59
C ASP A 95 -2.92 -15.84 -10.79
N GLU A 96 -2.88 -17.12 -11.14
CA GLU A 96 -4.07 -17.98 -11.28
C GLU A 96 -4.58 -18.46 -9.90
N GLU A 97 -3.79 -18.27 -8.84
CA GLU A 97 -4.17 -18.64 -7.49
C GLU A 97 -5.16 -17.62 -6.87
N TYR A 98 -6.45 -17.99 -6.88
CA TYR A 98 -7.59 -17.13 -6.49
C TYR A 98 -7.71 -16.81 -4.99
N TRP A 99 -6.65 -16.93 -4.20
CA TRP A 99 -6.76 -16.76 -2.74
C TRP A 99 -5.53 -16.13 -2.10
N PHE A 100 -5.55 -14.80 -1.99
CA PHE A 100 -4.67 -14.12 -1.03
C PHE A 100 -5.39 -14.00 0.32
N LYS A 101 -4.87 -14.71 1.34
CA LYS A 101 -5.26 -14.53 2.74
C LYS A 101 -4.08 -14.00 3.53
N SER A 102 -4.21 -12.80 4.06
CA SER A 102 -3.29 -12.25 5.05
C SER A 102 -4.00 -12.18 6.39
N ASN A 103 -3.38 -12.73 7.43
CA ASN A 103 -3.81 -12.50 8.81
C ASN A 103 -3.18 -11.23 9.41
N MET A 104 -2.31 -10.54 8.66
CA MET A 104 -1.58 -9.37 9.15
C MET A 104 -2.33 -8.06 8.91
N HIS A 105 -3.26 -8.03 7.96
CA HIS A 105 -4.03 -6.84 7.60
C HIS A 105 -5.48 -7.19 7.24
N SER A 106 -6.40 -6.27 7.51
CA SER A 106 -7.83 -6.43 7.26
C SER A 106 -8.23 -5.69 5.98
N PHE A 107 -8.30 -6.41 4.87
CA PHE A 107 -8.74 -5.86 3.58
C PHE A 107 -10.10 -5.18 3.66
N LYS A 108 -10.99 -5.70 4.51
CA LYS A 108 -12.33 -5.14 4.69
C LYS A 108 -12.28 -3.75 5.33
N GLU A 109 -11.44 -3.56 6.34
CA GLU A 109 -11.27 -2.27 7.02
C GLU A 109 -10.67 -1.23 6.06
N GLU A 110 -9.63 -1.61 5.33
CA GLU A 110 -9.01 -0.75 4.32
C GLU A 110 -10.00 -0.36 3.22
N GLN A 111 -10.76 -1.33 2.70
CA GLN A 111 -11.75 -1.09 1.65
C GLN A 111 -12.85 -0.12 2.11
N GLN A 112 -13.28 -0.19 3.37
CA GLN A 112 -14.26 0.76 3.92
C GLN A 112 -13.73 2.19 3.89
N VAL A 113 -12.46 2.39 4.26
CA VAL A 113 -11.82 3.71 4.19
C VAL A 113 -11.71 4.18 2.74
N ILE A 114 -11.33 3.30 1.82
CA ILE A 114 -11.16 3.64 0.40
C ILE A 114 -12.48 4.05 -0.26
N LEU A 115 -13.55 3.30 0.00
CA LEU A 115 -14.89 3.66 -0.49
C LEU A 115 -15.35 5.00 0.09
N LYS A 116 -15.03 5.30 1.36
CA LYS A 116 -15.31 6.62 1.93
C LYS A 116 -14.53 7.72 1.22
N LEU A 117 -13.23 7.52 0.97
CA LEU A 117 -12.39 8.47 0.22
C LEU A 117 -12.92 8.71 -1.20
N GLN A 118 -13.45 7.67 -1.86
CA GLN A 118 -14.10 7.80 -3.16
C GLN A 118 -15.37 8.65 -3.06
N CYS A 119 -16.24 8.39 -2.08
CA CYS A 119 -17.45 9.18 -1.84
C CYS A 119 -17.14 10.66 -1.54
N GLU A 120 -16.02 10.94 -0.87
CA GLU A 120 -15.54 12.30 -0.59
C GLU A 120 -14.83 12.96 -1.79
N GLY A 121 -14.71 12.25 -2.92
CA GLY A 121 -14.03 12.75 -4.12
C GLY A 121 -12.51 12.89 -3.96
N LYS A 122 -11.91 12.22 -2.97
CA LYS A 122 -10.45 12.23 -2.74
C LYS A 122 -9.70 11.29 -3.66
N VAL A 123 -10.36 10.22 -4.11
CA VAL A 123 -9.80 9.24 -5.04
C VAL A 123 -10.81 8.91 -6.12
N VAL A 124 -10.32 8.64 -7.33
CA VAL A 124 -11.12 8.07 -8.42
C VAL A 124 -10.74 6.60 -8.56
N ILE A 125 -11.74 5.71 -8.55
CA ILE A 125 -11.49 4.26 -8.66
C ILE A 125 -11.89 3.77 -10.05
N TYR A 126 -10.97 3.06 -10.70
CA TYR A 126 -11.16 2.43 -12.00
C TYR A 126 -11.20 0.90 -11.85
N ASN A 127 -12.18 0.27 -12.51
CA ASN A 127 -12.55 -1.15 -12.39
C ASN A 127 -12.38 -1.92 -13.69
#